data_AF-A0A4S0QC98-F1
#
_entry.id   AF-A0A4S0QC98-F1
#
_cell.length_a   1.000
_cell.length_b   1.000
_cell.length_c   1.000
_cell.angle_alpha   90.00
_cell.angle_beta   90.00
_cell.angle_gamma   90.00
#
_symmetry.space_group_name_H-M   'P 1'
#
loop_
_entity.id
_entity.type
_entity.pdbx_description
1 polymer ?
#
loop_
_entity_poly.entity_id
_entity_poly.type
_entity_poly.pdbx_seq_one_letter_code
_entity_poly.pdbx_strand_id
1 'polypeptide(L)'
;RLSWRRSMPQVALNWVATQPGIASVILGATKLGQLQDNLGALDFSIPADLPGRLDEASRSPAPFPYSYFGFEIQGRVTGGATTGDRPAGYASPVLIEGEAV
;
A
#
# COMPACT_ATOMS: atom_id res chain seq x y z
N ARG A 1 -13.44 -11.26 27.23
CA ARG A 1 -12.35 -10.54 26.53
C ARG A 1 -11.89 -11.42 25.36
N LEU A 2 -12.58 -11.39 24.22
CA LEU A 2 -12.30 -12.33 23.12
C LEU A 2 -10.99 -11.97 22.42
N SER A 3 -10.21 -13.00 22.14
CA SER A 3 -8.87 -12.99 21.56
C SER A 3 -8.89 -12.59 20.08
N TRP A 4 -8.43 -11.38 19.77
CA TRP A 4 -8.18 -10.91 18.40
C TRP A 4 -6.89 -11.50 17.80
N ARG A 5 -6.71 -12.83 17.83
CA ARG A 5 -5.63 -13.46 17.08
C ARG A 5 -6.05 -13.60 15.63
N ARG A 6 -5.68 -12.62 14.81
CA ARG A 6 -5.72 -12.72 13.34
C ARG A 6 -4.39 -13.28 12.85
N SER A 7 -4.41 -14.10 11.81
CA SER A 7 -3.18 -14.62 11.21
C SER A 7 -2.46 -13.50 10.43
N MET A 8 -1.14 -13.61 10.25
CA MET A 8 -0.40 -12.62 9.44
C MET A 8 -0.96 -12.50 8.00
N PRO A 9 -1.34 -13.61 7.30
CA PRO A 9 -2.02 -13.53 6.01
C PRO A 9 -3.33 -12.75 6.06
N GLN A 10 -4.17 -12.96 7.08
CA GLN A 10 -5.43 -12.22 7.23
C GLN A 10 -5.21 -10.72 7.36
N VAL A 11 -4.25 -10.30 8.18
CA VAL A 11 -3.92 -8.88 8.35
C VAL A 11 -3.38 -8.27 7.06
N ALA A 12 -2.47 -8.97 6.37
CA ALA A 12 -1.90 -8.50 5.12
C ALA A 12 -2.96 -8.36 4.01
N LEU A 13 -3.83 -9.37 3.85
CA LEU A 13 -4.90 -9.36 2.86
C LEU A 13 -5.93 -8.26 3.14
N ASN A 14 -6.32 -8.07 4.41
CA ASN A 14 -7.22 -6.98 4.80
C ASN A 14 -6.60 -5.61 4.47
N TRP A 15 -5.34 -5.39 4.85
CA TRP A 15 -4.65 -4.13 4.59
C TRP A 15 -4.60 -3.83 3.08
N VAL A 16 -4.14 -4.77 2.25
CA VAL A 16 -4.06 -4.58 0.77
C VAL A 16 -5.44 -4.32 0.18
N ALA A 17 -6.46 -5.09 0.56
CA ALA A 17 -7.82 -4.97 0.02
C ALA A 17 -8.48 -3.62 0.34
N THR A 18 -8.02 -2.93 1.39
CA THR A 18 -8.54 -1.63 1.81
C THR A 18 -7.75 -0.42 1.28
N GLN A 19 -6.67 -0.65 0.52
CA GLN A 19 -5.87 0.44 -0.03
C GLN A 19 -6.60 1.18 -1.17
N PRO A 20 -6.42 2.51 -1.28
CA PRO A 20 -6.93 3.27 -2.42
C PRO A 20 -6.43 2.71 -3.76
N GLY A 21 -7.33 2.60 -4.74
CA GLY A 21 -7.00 2.13 -6.09
C GLY A 21 -6.92 0.62 -6.27
N ILE A 22 -7.08 -0.18 -5.20
CA ILE A 22 -7.13 -1.64 -5.28
C ILE A 22 -8.57 -2.10 -5.49
N ALA A 23 -8.84 -2.69 -6.66
CA ALA A 23 -10.17 -3.25 -6.99
C ALA A 23 -10.33 -4.72 -6.60
N SER A 24 -9.23 -5.49 -6.62
CA SER A 24 -9.24 -6.91 -6.30
C SER A 24 -7.87 -7.36 -5.80
N VAL A 25 -7.85 -8.36 -4.92
CA VAL A 25 -6.63 -8.98 -4.38
C VAL A 25 -6.53 -10.40 -4.92
N ILE A 26 -5.42 -10.69 -5.59
CA ILE A 26 -5.09 -12.04 -6.07
C ILE A 26 -4.40 -12.78 -4.92
N LEU A 27 -4.93 -13.93 -4.53
CA LEU A 27 -4.35 -14.80 -3.50
C LEU A 27 -4.20 -16.22 -3.99
N GLY A 28 -3.14 -16.90 -3.55
CA GLY A 28 -2.89 -18.31 -3.82
C GLY A 28 -3.15 -19.18 -2.58
N ALA A 29 -3.74 -20.35 -2.78
CA ALA A 29 -3.89 -21.37 -1.75
C ALA A 29 -3.75 -22.76 -2.38
N THR A 30 -2.86 -23.61 -1.84
CA THR A 30 -2.68 -25.00 -2.30
C THR A 30 -3.47 -25.99 -1.46
N LYS A 31 -4.03 -25.54 -0.33
CA LYS A 31 -4.86 -26.32 0.59
C LYS A 31 -6.13 -25.55 0.93
N LEU A 32 -7.25 -26.27 1.09
CA LEU A 32 -8.54 -25.66 1.45
C LEU A 32 -8.47 -24.82 2.73
N GLY A 33 -7.76 -25.31 3.75
CA GLY A 33 -7.59 -24.58 5.02
C GLY A 33 -6.89 -23.23 4.86
N GLN A 34 -5.97 -23.08 3.89
CA GLN A 34 -5.34 -21.78 3.61
C GLN A 34 -6.32 -20.81 2.97
N LEU A 35 -7.15 -21.29 2.04
CA LEU A 35 -8.20 -20.47 1.44
C LEU A 35 -9.19 -19.98 2.50
N GLN A 36 -9.63 -20.87 3.39
CA GLN A 36 -10.54 -20.52 4.48
C GLN A 36 -9.91 -19.52 5.45
N ASP A 37 -8.64 -19.71 5.86
CA ASP A 37 -7.94 -18.74 6.71
C ASP A 37 -7.80 -17.38 6.01
N ASN A 38 -7.39 -17.37 4.73
CA ASN A 38 -7.24 -16.14 3.94
C ASN A 38 -8.55 -15.36 3.82
N LEU A 39 -9.69 -16.03 3.62
CA LEU A 39 -11.00 -15.38 3.53
C LEU A 39 -11.45 -14.73 4.84
N GLY A 40 -10.95 -15.20 5.99
CA GLY A 40 -11.15 -14.54 7.28
C GLY A 40 -10.58 -13.12 7.37
N ALA A 41 -9.81 -12.68 6.36
CA ALA A 41 -9.40 -11.29 6.17
C ALA A 41 -10.59 -10.34 5.97
N LEU A 42 -11.74 -10.83 5.49
CA LEU A 42 -12.93 -10.02 5.23
C LEU A 42 -13.77 -9.79 6.49
N ASP A 43 -13.53 -10.55 7.56
CA ASP A 43 -14.35 -10.56 8.79
C ASP A 43 -13.94 -9.49 9.81
N PHE A 44 -13.11 -8.53 9.42
CA PHE A 44 -12.72 -7.42 10.28
C PHE A 44 -12.26 -6.19 9.48
N SER A 45 -12.05 -5.10 10.20
CA SER A 45 -11.38 -3.91 9.69
C SER A 45 -10.20 -3.60 10.59
N ILE A 46 -9.07 -3.21 9.99
CA ILE A 46 -7.93 -2.70 10.74
C ILE A 46 -8.32 -1.31 11.31
N PRO A 47 -8.22 -1.09 12.63
CA PRO A 47 -8.46 0.21 13.26
C PRO A 47 -7.64 1.34 12.62
N ALA A 48 -8.21 2.52 12.45
CA ALA A 48 -7.64 3.64 11.68
C ALA A 48 -6.27 4.15 12.17
N ASP A 49 -5.86 3.80 13.40
CA ASP A 49 -4.56 4.14 14.00
C ASP A 49 -3.42 3.20 13.59
N LEU A 50 -3.73 2.04 12.99
CA LEU A 50 -2.76 1.01 12.63
C LEU A 50 -2.24 1.03 11.17
N PRO A 51 -2.99 1.47 10.14
CA PRO A 51 -2.52 1.48 8.76
C PRO A 51 -1.20 2.25 8.60
N GLY A 52 -1.08 3.45 9.19
CA GLY A 52 0.17 4.22 9.11
C GLY A 52 1.38 3.48 9.71
N ARG A 53 1.17 2.62 10.71
CA ARG A 53 2.25 1.78 11.27
C ARG A 53 2.64 0.65 10.34
N LEU A 54 1.67 0.06 9.63
CA LEU A 54 1.93 -0.97 8.62
C LEU A 54 2.64 -0.37 7.42
N ASP A 55 2.21 0.81 6.96
CA ASP A 55 2.81 1.54 5.86
C ASP A 55 4.27 1.86 6.17
N GLU A 56 4.55 2.37 7.37
CA GLU A 56 5.93 2.72 7.77
C GLU A 56 6.82 1.48 7.91
N ALA A 57 6.34 0.43 8.55
CA ALA A 57 7.10 -0.81 8.71
C ALA A 57 7.37 -1.54 7.38
N SER A 58 6.52 -1.35 6.38
CA SER A 58 6.62 -1.99 5.06
C SER A 58 7.27 -1.09 3.99
N ARG A 59 7.52 0.19 4.31
CA ARG A 59 8.09 1.17 3.38
C ARG A 59 9.46 0.70 2.90
N SER A 60 9.52 0.32 1.63
CA SER A 60 10.79 0.03 0.95
C SER A 60 11.18 1.24 0.09
N PRO A 61 12.45 1.70 0.12
CA PRO A 61 12.91 2.72 -0.81
C PRO A 61 12.77 2.21 -2.24
N ALA A 62 12.46 3.12 -3.18
CA ALA A 62 12.31 2.76 -4.58
C ALA A 62 13.63 2.15 -5.10
N PRO A 63 13.67 0.85 -5.45
CA PRO A 63 14.89 0.22 -5.91
C PRO A 63 15.26 0.77 -7.28
N PHE A 64 16.54 0.72 -7.66
CA PHE A 64 16.92 0.97 -9.05
C PHE A 64 16.23 -0.05 -9.99
N PRO A 65 15.70 0.35 -11.17
CA PRO A 65 15.70 1.70 -11.75
C PRO A 65 14.48 2.55 -11.34
N TYR A 66 13.59 2.04 -10.50
CA TYR A 66 12.39 2.75 -10.08
C TYR A 66 12.66 4.03 -9.28
N SER A 67 13.87 4.18 -8.73
CA SER A 67 14.34 5.44 -8.15
C SER A 67 14.31 6.62 -9.15
N TYR A 68 14.42 6.37 -10.47
CA TYR A 68 14.26 7.42 -11.50
C TYR A 68 12.87 8.05 -11.54
N PHE A 69 11.84 7.38 -11.00
CA PHE A 69 10.48 7.91 -10.92
C PHE A 69 10.23 8.74 -9.65
N GLY A 70 11.25 8.95 -8.81
CA GLY A 70 11.19 9.86 -7.67
C GLY A 70 11.08 11.34 -8.11
N PHE A 71 10.51 12.16 -7.23
CA PHE A 71 10.27 13.60 -7.43
C PHE A 71 11.48 14.34 -8.02
N GLU A 72 12.66 14.17 -7.42
CA GLU A 72 13.85 14.93 -7.79
C GLU A 72 14.26 14.68 -9.25
N ILE A 73 14.25 13.41 -9.67
CA ILE A 73 14.68 13.04 -11.02
C ILE A 73 13.60 13.36 -12.04
N GLN A 74 12.32 13.10 -11.73
CA GLN A 74 11.22 13.47 -12.62
C GLN A 74 11.14 14.98 -12.85
N GLY A 75 11.37 15.80 -11.81
CA GLY A 75 11.44 17.26 -11.94
C GLY A 75 12.55 17.71 -12.88
N ARG A 76 13.73 17.08 -12.82
CA ARG A 76 14.84 17.37 -13.74
C ARG A 76 14.54 16.94 -15.18
N VAL A 77 13.96 15.76 -15.38
CA VAL A 77 13.65 15.22 -16.72
C VAL A 77 12.58 16.06 -17.43
N THR A 78 11.61 16.59 -16.68
CA THR A 78 10.50 17.39 -17.22
C THR A 78 10.81 18.89 -17.31
N GLY A 79 12.01 19.32 -16.92
CA GLY A 79 12.35 20.75 -16.86
C GLY A 79 11.48 21.55 -15.89
N GLY A 80 11.02 20.92 -14.81
CA GLY A 80 10.12 21.53 -13.82
C GLY A 80 8.64 21.60 -14.25
N ALA A 81 8.29 21.09 -15.43
CA ALA A 81 6.90 21.04 -15.87
C ALA A 81 6.08 20.03 -15.05
N THR A 82 4.95 20.47 -14.50
CA THR A 82 4.01 19.58 -13.82
C THR A 82 3.46 18.56 -14.81
N THR A 83 3.76 17.29 -14.58
CA THR A 83 3.33 16.16 -15.41
C THR A 83 2.59 15.15 -14.54
N GLY A 84 1.58 14.47 -15.08
CA GLY A 84 0.86 13.43 -14.35
C GLY A 84 -0.33 13.93 -13.52
N ASP A 85 -1.07 14.91 -14.05
CA ASP A 85 -2.38 15.29 -13.51
C ASP A 85 -3.27 14.04 -13.48
N ARG A 86 -3.54 13.56 -12.27
CA ARG A 86 -4.20 12.28 -12.01
C ARG A 86 -5.49 12.54 -11.26
N PRO A 87 -6.55 11.76 -11.51
CA PRO A 87 -7.78 11.87 -10.74
C PRO A 87 -7.50 11.75 -9.24
N ALA A 88 -8.31 12.44 -8.43
CA ALA A 88 -8.25 12.31 -6.98
C ALA A 88 -8.35 10.82 -6.58
N GLY A 89 -7.39 10.34 -5.78
CA GLY A 89 -7.32 8.95 -5.34
C GLY A 89 -6.59 7.96 -6.26
N TYR A 90 -6.05 8.40 -7.41
CA TYR A 90 -5.26 7.54 -8.31
C TYR A 90 -3.94 7.07 -7.67
N ALA A 91 -3.33 7.89 -6.84
CA ALA A 91 -2.16 7.55 -6.06
C ALA A 91 -2.40 7.94 -4.60
N SER A 92 -1.87 7.14 -3.66
CA SER A 92 -1.76 7.58 -2.27
C SER A 92 -1.00 8.90 -2.24
N PRO A 93 -1.41 9.90 -1.44
CA PRO A 93 -0.62 11.11 -1.23
C PRO A 93 0.65 10.69 -0.49
N VAL A 94 1.65 10.24 -1.26
CA VAL A 94 3.00 10.16 -0.76
C VAL A 94 3.40 11.62 -0.58
N LEU A 95 3.27 12.14 0.65
CA LEU A 95 3.94 13.38 1.02
C LEU A 95 5.43 13.15 0.76
N ILE A 96 5.89 13.62 -0.40
CA ILE A 96 7.29 13.86 -0.69
C ILE A 96 7.44 15.37 -0.51
N GLU A 97 7.74 15.78 0.72
CA GLU A 97 8.19 17.14 0.99
C GLU A 97 9.58 17.29 0.36
N GLY A 98 9.64 17.94 -0.80
CA GLY A 98 10.87 18.37 -1.43
C GLY A 98 11.10 19.83 -1.13
N GLU A 99 12.13 20.13 -0.34
CA GLU A 99 12.63 21.50 -0.21
C GLU A 99 13.31 21.89 -1.52
N ALA A 100 12.86 22.99 -2.12
CA ALA A 100 13.49 23.57 -3.30
C ALA A 100 14.84 24.16 -2.89
N VAL A 101 15.93 23.64 -3.47
CA VAL A 101 17.25 24.28 -3.46
C VAL A 101 17.47 25.01 -4.77
#